data_AF-X1GUE6-F1
#
_entry.id   AF-X1GUE6-F1
#
_cell.length_a   1.000
_cell.length_b   1.000
_cell.length_c   1.000
_cell.angle_alpha   90.00
_cell.angle_beta   90.00
_cell.angle_gamma   90.00
#
_symmetry.space_group_name_H-M   'P 1'
#
loop_
_entity.id
_entity.type
_entity.pdbx_description
1 polymer ?
#
loop_
_entity_poly.entity_id
_entity_poly.type
_entity_poly.pdbx_seq_one_letter_code
_entity_poly.pdbx_strand_id
1 'polypeptide(L)'
;MKRFWKPRIWIILGGLIFGVLGALMVNWGNPPNMGICVACFIRDIAGAIGLHRAGVVQYIRPEIIGFLLGAFITSFGFGEW
;
A
#
# COMPACT_ATOMS: atom_id res chain seq x y z
N MET A 1 18.63 -27.09 7.47
CA MET A 1 18.33 -25.66 7.20
C MET A 1 18.06 -25.38 5.70
N LYS A 2 17.23 -26.19 5.01
CA LYS A 2 16.85 -26.00 3.59
C LYS A 2 15.33 -25.97 3.34
N ARG A 3 14.53 -25.82 4.42
CA ARG A 3 13.06 -25.95 4.37
C ARG A 3 12.31 -24.62 4.27
N PHE A 4 12.95 -23.51 4.64
CA PHE A 4 12.36 -22.17 4.65
C PHE A 4 12.27 -21.50 3.26
N TRP A 5 12.97 -22.02 2.26
CA TRP A 5 13.11 -21.41 0.94
C TRP A 5 12.21 -22.06 -0.12
N LYS A 6 10.94 -22.32 0.21
CA LYS A 6 9.95 -22.64 -0.83
C LYS A 6 9.22 -21.36 -1.22
N PRO A 7 8.99 -21.08 -2.53
CA PRO A 7 8.30 -19.86 -2.99
C PRO A 7 6.92 -19.68 -2.34
N ARG A 8 6.28 -20.80 -1.97
CA ARG A 8 5.02 -20.85 -1.24
C ARG A 8 5.07 -20.13 0.11
N ILE A 9 6.18 -20.24 0.84
CA ILE A 9 6.35 -19.64 2.17
C ILE A 9 6.47 -18.12 2.04
N TRP A 10 7.16 -17.62 1.01
CA TRP A 10 7.25 -16.20 0.70
C TRP A 10 5.91 -15.60 0.31
N ILE A 11 5.10 -16.31 -0.47
CA ILE A 11 3.73 -15.86 -0.83
C ILE A 11 2.86 -15.74 0.43
N ILE A 12 2.92 -16.73 1.32
CA ILE A 12 2.14 -16.71 2.58
C ILE A 12 2.60 -15.57 3.49
N LEU A 13 3.93 -15.39 3.65
CA LEU A 13 4.49 -14.29 4.42
C LEU A 13 4.10 -12.93 3.86
N GLY A 14 4.17 -12.76 2.54
CA GLY A 14 3.75 -11.52 1.87
C GLY A 14 2.27 -11.22 2.13
N GLY A 15 1.39 -12.20 1.94
CA GLY A 15 -0.04 -12.05 2.23
C GLY A 15 -0.33 -11.72 3.69
N LEU A 16 0.37 -12.35 4.63
CA LEU A 16 0.23 -12.08 6.06
C LEU A 16 0.67 -10.67 6.42
N ILE A 17 1.82 -10.22 5.90
CA ILE A 17 2.32 -8.86 6.12
C ILE A 17 1.34 -7.82 5.57
N PHE A 18 0.86 -8.00 4.34
CA PHE A 18 -0.13 -7.10 3.73
C PHE A 18 -1.46 -7.09 4.49
N GLY A 19 -1.94 -8.25 4.94
CA GLY A 19 -3.17 -8.35 5.73
C GLY A 19 -3.07 -7.65 7.09
N VAL A 20 -1.96 -7.85 7.80
CA VAL A 20 -1.69 -7.19 9.10
C VAL A 20 -1.54 -5.68 8.92
N LEU A 21 -0.76 -5.23 7.93
CA LEU A 21 -0.60 -3.82 7.63
C LEU A 21 -1.93 -3.17 7.25
N GLY A 22 -2.76 -3.84 6.46
CA GLY A 22 -4.09 -3.36 6.11
C GLY A 22 -4.99 -3.15 7.33
N ALA A 23 -4.99 -4.09 8.27
CA ALA A 23 -5.76 -3.97 9.52
C ALA A 23 -5.24 -2.85 10.43
N LEU A 24 -3.91 -2.73 10.56
CA LEU A 24 -3.27 -1.67 11.36
C LEU A 24 -3.54 -0.28 10.78
N MET A 25 -3.60 -0.15 9.46
CA MET A 25 -3.85 1.12 8.79
C MET A 25 -5.22 1.71 9.15
N VAL A 26 -6.25 0.84 9.21
CA VAL A 26 -7.60 1.22 9.64
C VAL A 26 -7.57 1.71 11.08
N ASN A 27 -6.82 1.02 11.95
CA ASN A 27 -6.65 1.43 13.35
C ASN A 27 -5.90 2.78 13.50
N TRP A 28 -5.00 3.10 12.57
CA TRP A 28 -4.25 4.37 12.56
C TRP A 28 -4.98 5.54 11.89
N GLY A 29 -6.27 5.39 11.58
CA GLY A 29 -7.13 6.48 11.11
C GLY A 29 -7.49 6.44 9.63
N ASN A 30 -7.13 5.37 8.92
CA ASN A 30 -7.70 5.11 7.60
C ASN A 30 -9.19 4.71 7.76
N PRO A 31 -10.14 5.20 6.92
CA PRO A 31 -11.55 4.85 6.99
C PRO A 31 -11.79 3.33 7.17
N PRO A 32 -12.85 2.94 7.90
CA PRO A 32 -13.11 1.54 8.22
C PRO A 32 -13.30 0.63 7.00
N ASN A 33 -13.73 1.22 5.88
CA ASN A 33 -13.89 0.55 4.59
C ASN A 33 -12.64 0.64 3.71
N MET A 34 -11.51 1.11 4.26
CA MET A 34 -10.30 1.45 3.54
C MET A 34 -9.06 0.89 4.26
N GLY A 35 -8.53 -0.22 3.74
CA GLY A 35 -7.19 -0.72 4.04
C GLY A 35 -6.18 -0.32 2.95
N ILE A 36 -5.35 -1.27 2.52
CA ILE A 36 -4.49 -1.12 1.32
C ILE A 36 -5.37 -1.28 0.07
N CYS A 37 -6.11 -0.24 -0.29
CA CYS A 37 -7.04 -0.26 -1.41
C CYS A 37 -6.53 0.64 -2.56
N VAL A 38 -6.06 0.01 -3.64
CA VAL A 38 -5.52 0.71 -4.81
C VAL A 38 -6.58 1.61 -5.47
N ALA A 39 -7.83 1.18 -5.50
CA ALA A 39 -8.94 1.99 -6.02
C ALA A 39 -9.23 3.23 -5.14
N CYS A 40 -9.00 3.14 -3.83
CA CYS A 40 -9.12 4.30 -2.95
C CYS A 40 -7.93 5.25 -3.09
N PHE A 41 -6.73 4.72 -3.31
CA PHE A 41 -5.54 5.53 -3.56
C PHE A 41 -5.64 6.35 -4.84
N ILE A 42 -6.14 5.78 -5.95
CA ILE A 42 -6.30 6.56 -7.18
C ILE A 42 -7.32 7.70 -7.00
N ARG A 43 -8.37 7.49 -6.20
CA ARG A 43 -9.33 8.54 -5.82
C ARG A 43 -8.68 9.64 -4.98
N ASP A 44 -7.85 9.25 -4.00
CA ASP A 44 -7.14 10.17 -3.09
C ASP A 44 -6.10 11.01 -3.88
N ILE A 45 -5.37 10.38 -4.80
CA ILE A 45 -4.45 11.05 -5.73
C ILE A 45 -5.21 12.03 -6.63
N ALA A 46 -6.32 11.58 -7.24
CA ALA A 46 -7.17 12.44 -8.06
C ALA A 46 -7.73 13.63 -7.26
N GLY A 47 -8.08 13.43 -6.00
CA GLY A 47 -8.50 14.49 -5.08
C GLY A 47 -7.38 15.48 -4.76
N ALA A 48 -6.17 14.97 -4.49
CA ALA A 48 -4.99 15.77 -4.16
C ALA A 48 -4.51 16.64 -5.33
N ILE A 49 -4.62 16.17 -6.58
CA ILE A 49 -4.30 16.95 -7.79
C ILE A 49 -5.48 17.81 -8.28
N GLY A 50 -6.62 17.79 -7.59
CA GLY A 50 -7.78 18.64 -7.91
C GLY A 50 -8.67 18.16 -9.06
N LEU A 51 -8.56 16.88 -9.46
CA LEU A 51 -9.39 16.28 -10.51
C LEU A 51 -10.85 16.03 -10.08
N HIS A 52 -11.11 15.96 -8.77
CA HIS A 52 -12.45 16.01 -8.20
C HIS A 52 -12.53 17.04 -7.06
N ARG A 53 -13.74 17.31 -6.54
CA ARG A 53 -13.96 18.29 -5.45
C ARG A 53 -14.61 17.70 -4.20
N ALA A 54 -14.28 16.48 -3.83
CA ALA A 54 -14.74 15.88 -2.58
C ALA A 54 -13.79 16.24 -1.42
N GLY A 55 -14.08 17.33 -0.70
CA GLY A 55 -13.17 17.91 0.30
C GLY A 55 -12.67 16.97 1.39
N VAL A 56 -13.41 15.90 1.70
CA VAL A 56 -13.01 14.86 2.66
C VAL A 56 -11.82 13.99 2.20
N VAL A 57 -11.49 13.99 0.91
CA VAL A 57 -10.42 13.16 0.31
C VAL A 57 -9.51 13.97 -0.64
N GLN A 58 -9.44 15.29 -0.46
CA GLN A 58 -8.54 16.18 -1.21
C GLN A 58 -7.21 16.42 -0.50
N TYR A 59 -6.63 15.37 0.06
CA TYR A 59 -5.29 15.40 0.62
C TYR A 59 -4.59 14.12 0.22
N ILE A 60 -3.26 14.14 0.16
CA ILE A 60 -2.50 12.93 -0.16
C ILE A 60 -2.18 12.17 1.12
N ARG A 61 -2.64 10.93 1.24
CA ARG A 61 -2.27 10.07 2.38
C ARG A 61 -0.79 9.69 2.33
N PRO A 62 -0.07 9.71 3.47
CA PRO A 62 1.35 9.33 3.51
C PRO A 62 1.60 7.88 3.09
N GLU A 63 0.60 7.00 3.25
CA GLU A 63 0.64 5.60 2.82
C GLU A 63 0.92 5.45 1.33
N ILE A 64 0.37 6.35 0.50
CA ILE A 64 0.52 6.34 -0.95
C ILE A 64 1.98 6.63 -1.32
N ILE A 65 2.58 7.62 -0.66
CA ILE A 65 3.98 8.01 -0.87
C ILE A 65 4.91 6.87 -0.40
N GLY A 66 4.62 6.28 0.76
CA GLY A 66 5.37 5.14 1.27
C GLY A 66 5.34 3.94 0.33
N PHE A 67 4.17 3.63 -0.24
CA PHE A 67 4.02 2.54 -1.20
C PHE A 67 4.78 2.81 -2.50
N LEU A 68 4.71 4.05 -3.01
CA LEU A 68 5.39 4.47 -4.22
C LEU A 68 6.92 4.40 -4.07
N LEU A 69 7.46 4.98 -3.00
CA LEU A 69 8.90 4.96 -2.72
C LEU A 69 9.40 3.55 -2.43
N GLY A 70 8.63 2.76 -1.67
CA GLY A 70 8.97 1.37 -1.39
C GLY A 70 9.04 0.53 -2.67
N ALA A 71 8.07 0.67 -3.56
CA ALA A 71 8.08 0.01 -4.86
C ALA A 71 9.27 0.45 -5.73
N PHE A 72 9.56 1.76 -5.76
CA PHE A 72 10.69 2.30 -6.50
C PHE A 72 12.03 1.80 -5.98
N ILE A 73 12.26 1.82 -4.67
CA ILE A 73 13.48 1.30 -4.04
C ILE A 73 13.63 -0.21 -4.29
N THR A 74 12.51 -0.95 -4.27
CA THR A 74 12.53 -2.39 -4.52
C THR A 74 12.91 -2.69 -5.97
N SER A 75 12.25 -2.05 -6.94
CA SER A 75 12.62 -2.13 -8.37
C SER A 75 14.09 -1.76 -8.56
N PHE A 76 14.57 -0.72 -7.86
CA PHE A 76 15.96 -0.29 -7.92
C PHE A 76 16.94 -1.31 -7.35
N GLY A 77 16.63 -1.91 -6.21
CA GLY A 77 17.49 -2.88 -5.55
C GLY A 77 17.59 -4.21 -6.28
N PHE A 78 16.51 -4.66 -6.93
CA PHE A 78 16.48 -5.94 -7.65
C PHE A 78 16.87 -5.83 -9.12
N GLY A 79 17.03 -4.61 -9.64
CA GLY A 79 17.38 -4.39 -11.04
C GLY A 79 16.20 -4.64 -12.00
N GLU A 80 14.97 -4.53 -11.50
CA GLU A 80 13.71 -4.79 -12.21
C GLU A 80 13.10 -3.47 -12.71
N TRP A 81 13.85 -2.76 -13.55
CA TRP A 81 13.51 -1.45 -14.14
C TRP A 81 12.70 -1.56 -15.42
#